data_AF-A0A6N7G477-F1
#
_entry.id   AF-A0A6N7G477-F1
#
_cell.length_a   1.000
_cell.length_b   1.000
_cell.length_c   1.000
_cell.angle_alpha   90.00
_cell.angle_beta   90.00
_cell.angle_gamma   90.00
#
_symmetry.space_group_name_H-M   'P 1'
#
loop_
_entity.id
_entity.type
_entity.pdbx_description
1 polymer ?
#
loop_
_entity_poly.entity_id
_entity_poly.type
_entity_poly.pdbx_seq_one_letter_code
_entity_poly.pdbx_strand_id
1 'polypeptide(L)'
;MSGWEQTHRRYQLVYAVAADVERHGPAAMTEWQRAIDVEYGSMDAFLLDVRRRWDLAVTARLDGRRCQRRADVEAEVGRVNAGLWAVLSAFADHPALASSTGIPAASSA
;
A
#
# COMPACT_ATOMS: atom_id res chain seq x y z
N MET A 1 -13.45 18.48 -13.60
CA MET A 1 -12.32 17.87 -12.88
C MET A 1 -11.56 17.04 -13.88
N SER A 2 -10.30 17.36 -14.11
CA SER A 2 -9.47 16.61 -15.06
C SER A 2 -9.03 15.28 -14.44
N GLY A 3 -8.77 14.26 -15.26
CA GLY A 3 -8.23 12.98 -14.77
C GLY A 3 -6.87 13.14 -14.07
N TRP A 4 -6.12 14.19 -14.41
CA TRP A 4 -4.86 14.54 -13.76
C TRP A 4 -5.04 14.97 -12.30
N GLU A 5 -5.99 15.88 -12.03
CA GLU A 5 -6.29 16.37 -10.68
C GLU A 5 -6.72 15.23 -9.74
N GLN A 6 -7.52 14.30 -10.25
CA GLN A 6 -7.96 13.14 -9.47
C GLN A 6 -6.79 12.18 -9.17
N THR A 7 -5.94 11.92 -10.16
CA THR A 7 -4.74 11.09 -9.97
C THR A 7 -3.80 11.70 -8.95
N HIS A 8 -3.60 13.02 -8.99
CA HIS A 8 -2.73 13.73 -8.06
C HIS A 8 -3.26 13.68 -6.62
N ARG A 9 -4.56 13.91 -6.40
CA ARG A 9 -5.17 13.82 -5.06
C ARG A 9 -5.09 12.42 -4.48
N ARG A 10 -5.37 11.39 -5.29
CA ARG A 10 -5.24 9.99 -4.88
C ARG A 10 -3.81 9.62 -4.49
N TYR A 11 -2.83 10.13 -5.23
CA TYR A 11 -1.41 9.98 -4.88
C TYR A 11 -1.13 10.60 -3.51
N GLN A 12 -1.46 11.89 -3.32
CA GLN A 12 -1.23 12.59 -2.06
C GLN A 12 -1.91 11.89 -0.88
N LEU A 13 -3.17 11.48 -1.05
CA LEU A 13 -3.95 10.82 0.00
C LEU A 13 -3.29 9.51 0.44
N VAL A 14 -2.89 8.63 -0.48
CA VAL A 14 -2.26 7.36 -0.08
C VAL A 14 -0.97 7.57 0.67
N TYR A 15 -0.10 8.49 0.26
CA TYR A 15 1.16 8.71 0.97
C TYR A 15 0.96 9.43 2.30
N ALA A 16 -0.06 10.29 2.44
CA ALA A 16 -0.41 10.89 3.73
C ALA A 16 -0.91 9.82 4.71
N VAL A 17 -1.87 9.00 4.29
CA VAL A 17 -2.40 7.88 5.10
C VAL A 17 -1.29 6.91 5.49
N ALA A 18 -0.45 6.51 4.53
CA ALA A 18 0.65 5.60 4.76
C ALA A 18 1.64 6.12 5.80
N ALA A 19 1.98 7.42 5.74
CA ALA A 19 2.87 8.05 6.70
C ALA A 19 2.26 8.10 8.11
N ASP A 20 0.95 8.33 8.23
CA ASP A 20 0.29 8.36 9.53
C ASP A 20 0.09 6.97 10.12
N VAL A 21 -0.22 5.95 9.30
CA VAL A 21 -0.27 4.56 9.75
C VAL A 21 1.11 4.07 10.19
N GLU A 22 2.17 4.48 9.50
CA GLU A 22 3.55 4.18 9.92
C GLU A 22 3.86 4.75 11.31
N ARG A 23 3.43 5.99 11.59
CA ARG A 23 3.73 6.69 12.86
C ARG A 23 2.83 6.28 14.02
N HIS A 24 1.55 6.06 13.75
CA HIS A 24 0.52 5.95 14.79
C HIS A 24 -0.21 4.60 14.74
N GLY A 25 0.15 3.72 13.80
CA GLY A 25 -0.46 2.41 13.62
C GLY A 25 -1.83 2.47 12.91
N PRO A 26 -2.52 1.32 12.80
CA PRO A 26 -3.77 1.20 12.06
C PRO A 26 -4.90 2.13 12.51
N ALA A 27 -4.90 2.53 13.79
CA ALA A 27 -5.92 3.42 14.34
C ALA A 27 -5.97 4.78 13.62
N ALA A 28 -4.86 5.23 13.03
CA ALA A 28 -4.81 6.47 12.25
C ALA A 28 -5.80 6.48 11.08
N MET A 29 -6.14 5.31 10.53
CA MET A 29 -7.07 5.19 9.40
C MET A 29 -8.45 5.78 9.67
N THR A 30 -8.90 5.77 10.92
CA THR A 30 -10.21 6.33 11.29
C THR A 30 -10.31 7.81 10.95
N GLU A 31 -9.21 8.56 11.07
CA GLU A 31 -9.17 10.00 10.74
C GLU A 31 -9.28 10.25 9.23
N TRP A 32 -8.85 9.28 8.43
CA TRP A 32 -8.79 9.37 6.97
C TRP A 32 -10.01 8.78 6.25
N GLN A 33 -10.89 8.07 6.95
CA GLN A 33 -12.06 7.39 6.38
C GLN A 33 -12.87 8.29 5.44
N ARG A 34 -13.20 9.50 5.88
CA ARG A 34 -13.98 10.45 5.08
C ARG A 34 -13.26 10.85 3.78
N ALA A 35 -11.95 11.08 3.83
CA ALA A 35 -11.18 11.45 2.66
C ALA A 35 -11.04 10.27 1.68
N ILE A 36 -10.88 9.06 2.22
CA ILE A 36 -10.86 7.82 1.46
C ILE A 36 -12.20 7.63 0.73
N ASP A 37 -13.32 7.77 1.41
CA ASP A 37 -14.64 7.62 0.79
C ASP A 37 -14.89 8.68 -0.30
N VAL A 38 -14.41 9.91 -0.11
CA VAL A 38 -14.54 10.98 -1.13
C VAL A 38 -13.70 10.69 -2.38
N GLU A 39 -12.46 10.25 -2.23
CA GLU A 39 -11.53 10.12 -3.37
C GLU A 39 -11.59 8.72 -4.03
N TYR A 40 -11.93 7.69 -3.27
CA TYR A 40 -11.94 6.30 -3.71
C TYR A 40 -13.33 5.67 -3.72
N GLY A 41 -14.31 6.22 -3.00
CA GLY A 41 -15.66 5.68 -2.87
C GLY A 41 -15.78 4.55 -1.85
N SER A 42 -14.67 3.88 -1.51
CA SER A 42 -14.64 2.84 -0.48
C SER A 42 -13.22 2.57 0.03
N MET A 43 -13.15 1.94 1.20
CA MET A 43 -11.92 1.38 1.76
C MET A 43 -11.29 0.34 0.83
N ASP A 44 -12.10 -0.55 0.26
CA ASP A 44 -11.64 -1.60 -0.65
C ASP A 44 -10.87 -1.04 -1.85
N ALA A 45 -11.42 -0.01 -2.49
CA ALA A 45 -10.79 0.64 -3.63
C ALA A 45 -9.47 1.32 -3.26
N PHE A 46 -9.39 1.89 -2.05
CA PHE A 46 -8.17 2.47 -1.51
C PHE A 46 -7.10 1.40 -1.25
N LEU A 47 -7.44 0.33 -0.53
CA LEU A 47 -6.51 -0.76 -0.22
C LEU A 47 -5.98 -1.45 -1.48
N LEU A 48 -6.84 -1.65 -2.49
CA LEU A 48 -6.42 -2.17 -3.79
C LEU A 48 -5.46 -1.24 -4.54
N ASP A 49 -5.62 0.08 -4.43
CA ASP A 49 -4.68 1.06 -5.03
C ASP A 49 -3.35 1.09 -4.28
N VAL A 50 -3.35 0.96 -2.95
CA VAL A 50 -2.13 0.76 -2.15
C VAL A 50 -1.40 -0.50 -2.59
N ARG A 51 -2.12 -1.63 -2.72
CA ARG A 51 -1.54 -2.89 -3.20
C ARG A 51 -0.99 -2.77 -4.61
N ARG A 52 -1.71 -2.11 -5.53
CA ARG A 52 -1.23 -1.88 -6.90
C ARG A 52 0.08 -1.10 -6.91
N ARG A 53 0.21 -0.05 -6.09
CA ARG A 53 1.45 0.74 -5.99
C ARG A 53 2.61 -0.07 -5.43
N TRP A 54 2.36 -0.91 -4.44
CA TRP A 54 3.34 -1.86 -3.92
C TRP A 54 3.82 -2.83 -5.00
N ASP A 55 2.89 -3.50 -5.69
CA ASP A 55 3.22 -4.49 -6.72
C ASP A 55 4.00 -3.86 -7.88
N LEU A 56 3.66 -2.62 -8.25
CA LEU A 56 4.43 -1.84 -9.25
C LEU A 56 5.87 -1.56 -8.78
N ALA A 57 6.08 -1.20 -7.51
CA ALA A 57 7.41 -0.97 -6.97
C ALA A 57 8.25 -2.26 -6.94
N VAL A 58 7.64 -3.38 -6.54
CA VAL A 58 8.29 -4.71 -6.58
C VAL A 58 8.66 -5.10 -8.01
N THR A 59 7.73 -4.93 -8.96
CA THR A 59 7.94 -5.28 -10.37
C THR A 59 9.06 -4.44 -10.99
N ALA A 60 9.03 -3.11 -10.79
CA ALA A 60 10.07 -2.22 -11.27
C ALA A 60 11.45 -2.57 -10.71
N ARG A 61 11.52 -3.05 -9.46
CA ARG A 61 12.79 -3.47 -8.84
C ARG A 61 13.29 -4.81 -9.39
N LEU A 62 12.38 -5.73 -9.72
CA LEU A 62 12.70 -7.01 -10.36
C LEU A 62 13.15 -6.85 -11.81
N ASP A 63 12.49 -5.98 -12.58
CA ASP A 63 12.83 -5.75 -14.00
C ASP A 63 14.28 -5.27 -14.17
N GLY A 64 14.81 -4.56 -13.17
CA GLY A 64 16.21 -4.10 -13.14
C GLY A 64 17.23 -5.16 -12.68
N ARG A 65 16.81 -6.36 -12.24
CA ARG A 65 17.69 -7.32 -11.55
C ARG A 65 17.42 -8.77 -11.96
N ARG A 66 18.27 -9.32 -12.83
CA ARG A 66 18.27 -10.76 -13.12
C ARG A 66 18.83 -11.54 -11.92
N CYS A 67 18.18 -12.67 -11.59
CA CYS A 67 18.59 -13.66 -10.57
C CYS A 67 18.38 -13.29 -9.08
N GLN A 68 17.63 -12.23 -8.74
CA GLN A 68 17.26 -11.96 -7.35
C GLN A 68 15.95 -12.65 -6.97
N ARG A 69 15.86 -13.20 -5.75
CA ARG A 69 14.61 -13.79 -5.26
C ARG A 69 13.59 -12.70 -4.97
N ARG A 70 12.33 -12.95 -5.33
CA ARG A 70 11.22 -12.01 -5.11
C ARG A 70 11.11 -11.55 -3.65
N ALA A 71 11.26 -12.48 -2.69
CA ALA A 71 11.19 -12.16 -1.27
C ALA A 71 12.27 -11.14 -0.82
N ASP A 72 13.48 -11.23 -1.38
CA ASP A 72 14.57 -10.28 -1.05
C ASP A 72 14.23 -8.87 -1.61
N VAL A 73 13.57 -8.82 -2.77
CA VAL A 73 13.08 -7.57 -3.37
C VAL A 73 11.91 -6.99 -2.58
N GLU A 74 10.95 -7.81 -2.17
CA GLU A 74 9.83 -7.38 -1.33
C GLU A 74 10.32 -6.82 0.00
N ALA A 75 11.31 -7.44 0.64
CA ALA A 75 11.92 -6.91 1.86
C ALA A 75 12.66 -5.58 1.63
N GLU A 76 13.33 -5.40 0.49
CA GLU A 76 13.95 -4.13 0.11
C GLU A 76 12.90 -3.04 -0.13
N VAL A 77 11.88 -3.34 -0.94
CA VAL A 77 10.77 -2.42 -1.25
C VAL A 77 9.99 -2.07 0.02
N GLY A 78 9.83 -3.02 0.94
CA GLY A 78 9.22 -2.84 2.27
C GLY A 78 9.93 -1.81 3.11
N ARG A 79 11.27 -1.85 3.13
CA ARG A 79 12.07 -0.85 3.85
C ARG A 79 11.98 0.53 3.21
N VAL A 80 11.97 0.62 1.88
CA VAL A 80 11.89 1.91 1.15
C VAL A 80 10.49 2.52 1.23
N ASN A 81 9.45 1.68 1.26
CA ASN A 81 8.04 2.07 1.28
C ASN A 81 7.36 1.63 2.58
N ALA A 82 8.00 1.93 3.72
CA ALA A 82 7.59 1.46 5.04
C ALA A 82 6.13 1.77 5.36
N GLY A 83 5.64 2.98 5.04
CA GLY A 83 4.23 3.32 5.22
C GLY A 83 3.25 2.50 4.36
N LEU A 84 3.58 2.22 3.09
CA LEU A 84 2.71 1.37 2.25
C LEU A 84 2.69 -0.07 2.80
N TRP A 85 3.85 -0.56 3.24
CA TRP A 85 3.95 -1.87 3.88
C TRP A 85 3.17 -1.93 5.19
N ALA A 86 3.20 -0.87 6.00
CA ALA A 86 2.45 -0.78 7.25
C ALA A 86 0.94 -0.86 7.00
N VAL A 87 0.42 -0.14 6.00
CA VAL A 87 -0.99 -0.23 5.61
C VAL A 87 -1.35 -1.64 5.16
N LEU A 88 -0.57 -2.24 4.26
CA LEU A 88 -0.86 -3.59 3.75
C LEU A 88 -0.79 -4.66 4.86
N SER A 89 0.16 -4.52 5.79
CA SER A 89 0.30 -5.44 6.92
C SER A 89 -0.85 -5.30 7.91
N ALA A 90 -1.25 -4.07 8.21
CA ALA A 90 -2.33 -3.79 9.14
C ALA A 90 -3.71 -4.29 8.65
N PHE A 91 -3.89 -4.37 7.33
CA PHE A 91 -5.14 -4.77 6.70
C PHE A 91 -5.03 -6.09 5.92
N ALA A 92 -4.04 -6.94 6.24
CA ALA A 92 -3.79 -8.18 5.50
C ALA A 92 -5.02 -9.11 5.44
N ASP A 93 -5.81 -9.16 6.52
CA ASP A 93 -7.03 -9.96 6.63
C ASP A 93 -8.28 -9.27 6.03
N HIS A 94 -8.14 -8.03 5.54
CA HIS A 94 -9.25 -7.33 4.90
C HIS A 94 -9.67 -8.08 3.63
N PRO A 95 -10.98 -8.35 3.39
CA PRO A 95 -11.44 -9.18 2.27
C PRO A 95 -10.91 -8.77 0.89
N ALA A 96 -10.78 -7.46 0.67
CA ALA A 96 -10.20 -6.87 -0.54
C ALA A 96 -8.73 -7.27 -0.78
N LEU A 97 -7.94 -7.48 0.28
CA LEU A 97 -6.53 -7.86 0.21
C LEU A 97 -6.31 -9.37 0.36
N ALA A 98 -7.12 -10.05 1.16
CA ALA A 98 -7.06 -11.50 1.36
C ALA A 98 -7.28 -12.28 0.04
N SER A 99 -8.13 -11.74 -0.84
CA SER A 99 -8.35 -12.28 -2.19
C SER A 99 -7.18 -12.03 -3.15
N SER A 100 -6.23 -11.18 -2.77
CA SER A 100 -5.03 -10.80 -3.54
C SER A 100 -3.79 -11.50 -2.95
N THR A 101 -3.72 -12.82 -3.12
CA THR A 101 -2.62 -13.66 -2.65
C THR A 101 -1.25 -13.09 -3.04
N GLY A 102 -0.44 -12.70 -2.04
CA GLY A 102 0.92 -12.20 -2.24
C GLY A 102 1.49 -11.29 -1.15
N ILE A 103 0.93 -11.28 0.06
CA ILE A 103 1.60 -10.66 1.22
C ILE A 103 2.47 -11.75 1.86
N PRO A 104 3.81 -11.62 1.87
CA PRO A 104 4.64 -12.51 2.67
C PRO A 104 4.31 -12.27 4.15
N ALA A 105 3.90 -13.33 4.85
CA ALA A 105 3.71 -13.29 6.29
C ALA A 105 4.99 -12.72 6.93
N ALA A 106 4.85 -11.67 7.74
CA ALA A 106 5.94 -11.10 8.51
C ALA A 106 6.56 -12.23 9.35
N SER A 107 7.75 -12.68 8.96
CA SER A 107 8.51 -13.68 9.73
C SER A 107 9.08 -12.98 10.94
N SER A 108 8.47 -13.24 12.09
CA SER A 108 9.09 -13.01 13.39
C SER A 108 10.19 -14.07 13.58
N ALA A 109 11.44 -13.62 13.61
CA ALA A 109 12.59 -14.34 14.18
C ALA A 109 13.59 -13.33 14.74
#